data_AF-A0A1Q5JAF4-F1
#
_entry.id   AF-A0A1Q5JAF4-F1
#
_cell.length_a   1.000
_cell.length_b   1.000
_cell.length_c   1.000
_cell.angle_alpha   90.00
_cell.angle_beta   90.00
_cell.angle_gamma   90.00
#
_symmetry.space_group_name_H-M   'P 1'
#
loop_
_entity.id
_entity.type
_entity.pdbx_description
1 polymer ?
#
loop_
_entity_poly.entity_id
_entity_poly.type
_entity_poly.pdbx_seq_one_letter_code
_entity_poly.pdbx_strand_id
1 'polypeptide(L)'
;MSPLSGRPCISSASASIRSRSASRELIDAFVPLQLDGGLCNEAAEAARCVGAGRLEADLMPLAEALRIMRVLDGIRRDLDATFPGQ
;
A
#
# COMPACT_ATOMS: atom_id res chain seq x y z
N MET A 1 -1.15 -19.22 -29.33
CA MET A 1 -0.40 -18.42 -28.35
C MET A 1 -0.99 -17.02 -28.35
N SER A 2 -1.93 -16.74 -27.46
CA SER A 2 -2.52 -15.40 -27.31
C SER A 2 -1.68 -14.62 -26.31
N PRO A 3 -1.26 -13.37 -26.60
CA PRO A 3 -0.54 -12.55 -25.64
C PRO A 3 -1.50 -12.23 -24.50
N LEU A 4 -1.01 -12.35 -23.26
CA LEU A 4 -1.75 -11.95 -22.06
C LEU A 4 -2.18 -10.49 -22.21
N SER A 5 -3.46 -10.32 -22.51
CA SER A 5 -4.15 -9.04 -22.55
C SER A 5 -3.90 -8.32 -21.22
N GLY A 6 -3.23 -7.18 -21.30
CA GLY A 6 -2.90 -6.30 -20.19
C GLY A 6 -4.15 -5.80 -19.49
N ARG A 7 -4.64 -6.58 -18.53
CA ARG A 7 -5.69 -6.13 -17.61
C ARG A 7 -5.06 -5.09 -16.69
N PRO A 8 -5.65 -3.90 -16.53
CA PRO A 8 -5.09 -2.89 -15.66
C PRO A 8 -5.03 -3.44 -14.25
N CYS A 9 -3.83 -3.44 -13.70
CA CYS A 9 -3.58 -3.70 -12.29
C CYS A 9 -4.37 -2.67 -11.48
N ILE A 10 -5.42 -3.14 -10.79
CA ILE A 10 -6.12 -2.54 -9.64
C ILE A 10 -5.90 -1.02 -9.50
N SER A 11 -6.89 -0.19 -9.83
CA SER A 11 -6.73 1.26 -9.70
C SER A 11 -6.50 1.66 -8.25
N SER A 12 -5.39 2.36 -8.01
CA SER A 12 -5.06 2.93 -6.71
C SER A 12 -5.42 4.40 -6.69
N ALA A 13 -5.96 4.90 -5.57
CA ALA A 13 -6.00 6.34 -5.33
C ALA A 13 -4.56 6.87 -5.23
N SER A 14 -4.25 7.92 -5.97
CA SER A 14 -2.91 8.51 -5.97
C SER A 14 -2.71 9.40 -4.74
N ALA A 15 -1.57 9.23 -4.08
CA ALA A 15 -1.13 10.13 -3.03
C ALA A 15 -0.17 11.17 -3.61
N SER A 16 -0.33 12.44 -3.21
CA SER A 16 0.66 13.49 -3.47
C SER A 16 1.36 13.85 -2.16
N ILE A 17 2.64 14.17 -2.24
CA ILE A 17 3.44 14.58 -1.08
C ILE A 17 3.72 16.07 -1.20
N ARG A 18 3.52 16.81 -0.12
CA ARG A 18 3.93 18.21 -0.01
C ARG A 18 4.77 18.35 1.25
N SER A 19 6.03 18.74 1.08
CA SER A 19 6.92 19.04 2.19
C SER A 19 6.86 20.54 2.49
N ARG A 20 6.83 20.88 3.78
CA ARG A 20 6.79 22.27 4.25
C ARG A 20 7.90 22.52 5.25
N SER A 21 8.42 23.74 5.26
CA SER A 21 9.35 24.22 6.27
C SER A 21 8.66 24.31 7.63
N ALA A 22 9.46 24.53 8.69
CA ALA A 22 8.92 24.87 10.00
C ALA A 22 8.06 26.15 9.98
N SER A 23 8.37 27.11 9.10
CA SER A 23 7.55 28.32 8.86
C SER A 23 6.29 28.05 8.01
N ARG A 24 5.99 26.79 7.70
CA ARG A 24 4.88 26.31 6.84
C ARG A 24 4.98 26.74 5.37
N GLU A 25 6.11 27.30 4.97
CA GLU A 25 6.41 27.58 3.57
C GLU A 25 6.56 26.26 2.79
N LEU A 26 6.06 26.21 1.55
CA LEU A 26 6.17 25.01 0.71
C LEU A 26 7.63 24.88 0.23
N ILE A 27 8.25 23.74 0.53
CA ILE A 27 9.62 23.45 0.08
C ILE A 27 9.58 22.65 -1.22
N ASP A 28 8.79 21.57 -1.24
CA ASP A 28 8.72 20.65 -2.38
C ASP A 28 7.34 19.99 -2.48
N ALA A 29 6.98 19.59 -3.69
CA ALA A 29 5.77 18.84 -3.98
C ALA A 29 6.05 17.72 -4.99
N PHE A 30 5.73 16.50 -4.59
CA PHE A 30 5.77 15.33 -5.44
C PHE A 30 4.36 14.93 -5.85
N VAL A 31 4.15 14.80 -7.16
CA VAL A 31 2.95 14.24 -7.76
C VAL A 31 3.38 13.03 -8.61
N PRO A 32 2.84 11.83 -8.35
CA PRO A 32 3.22 10.66 -9.13
C PRO A 32 2.79 10.83 -10.59
N LEU A 33 3.71 10.55 -11.51
CA LEU A 33 3.48 10.62 -12.95
C LEU A 33 2.53 9.53 -13.45
N GLN A 34 2.52 8.38 -12.76
CA GLN A 34 1.66 7.25 -13.06
C GLN A 34 0.69 7.04 -11.89
N LEU A 35 -0.60 7.04 -12.21
CA LEU A 35 -1.69 7.00 -11.23
C LEU A 35 -2.29 5.59 -11.08
N ASP A 36 -1.90 4.66 -11.96
CA ASP A 36 -2.38 3.29 -12.05
C ASP A 36 -1.28 2.25 -11.73
N GLY A 37 -1.73 1.04 -11.37
CA GLY A 37 -0.83 -0.08 -11.10
C GLY A 37 -0.04 0.02 -9.80
N GLY A 38 -0.53 0.75 -8.80
CA GLY A 38 0.17 0.96 -7.52
C GLY A 38 0.48 -0.31 -6.70
N LEU A 39 -0.03 -1.48 -7.10
CA LEU A 39 0.18 -2.77 -6.42
C LEU A 39 0.89 -3.83 -7.28
N CYS A 40 1.44 -3.47 -8.44
CA CYS A 40 2.02 -4.44 -9.36
C CYS A 40 3.27 -5.13 -8.79
N ASN A 41 4.06 -4.42 -7.98
CA ASN A 41 5.27 -4.94 -7.36
C ASN A 41 4.93 -5.93 -6.24
N GLU A 42 3.91 -5.62 -5.44
CA GLU A 42 3.36 -6.45 -4.37
C GLU A 42 2.79 -7.74 -4.94
N ALA A 43 2.03 -7.66 -6.04
CA ALA A 43 1.52 -8.83 -6.74
C ALA A 43 2.66 -9.71 -7.29
N ALA A 44 3.70 -9.10 -7.87
CA ALA A 44 4.87 -9.82 -8.36
C ALA A 44 5.66 -10.51 -7.23
N GLU A 45 5.80 -9.87 -6.08
CA GLU A 45 6.48 -10.47 -4.93
C GLU A 45 5.65 -11.58 -4.27
N ALA A 46 4.33 -11.40 -4.17
CA ALA A 46 3.44 -12.45 -3.71
C ALA A 46 3.55 -13.70 -4.60
N ALA A 47 3.56 -13.52 -5.94
CA ALA A 47 3.76 -14.62 -6.87
C ALA A 47 5.12 -15.32 -6.71
N ARG A 48 6.20 -14.57 -6.45
CA ARG A 48 7.51 -15.15 -6.13
C ARG A 48 7.50 -15.98 -4.86
N CYS A 49 6.92 -15.46 -3.76
CA CYS A 49 6.82 -16.19 -2.50
C CYS A 49 6.06 -17.51 -2.66
N VAL A 50 4.89 -17.45 -3.29
CA VAL A 50 4.04 -18.63 -3.55
C VAL A 50 4.78 -19.64 -4.42
N GLY A 51 5.41 -19.19 -5.51
CA GLY A 51 6.19 -20.06 -6.40
C GLY A 51 7.39 -20.73 -5.71
N ALA A 52 7.95 -20.08 -4.69
CA ALA A 52 9.03 -20.63 -3.86
C ALA A 52 8.53 -21.44 -2.65
N GLY A 53 7.21 -21.61 -2.47
CA GLY A 53 6.64 -22.31 -1.32
C GLY A 53 6.81 -21.57 0.01
N ARG A 54 7.07 -20.26 -0.01
CA ARG A 54 7.17 -19.43 1.18
C ARG A 54 5.78 -19.03 1.68
N LEU A 55 5.64 -18.95 3.00
CA LEU A 55 4.40 -18.52 3.65
C LEU A 55 4.35 -16.99 3.86
N GLU A 56 5.49 -16.31 3.80
CA GLU A 56 5.59 -14.87 3.96
C GLU A 56 6.74 -14.30 3.12
N ALA A 57 6.74 -12.97 2.96
CA ALA A 57 7.78 -12.23 2.28
C ALA A 57 8.84 -11.75 3.28
N ASP A 58 10.13 -11.85 2.91
CA ASP A 58 11.23 -11.39 3.78
C ASP A 58 11.17 -9.87 4.03
N LEU A 59 10.75 -9.11 3.01
CA LEU A 59 10.60 -7.65 3.10
C LEU A 59 9.40 -7.21 3.95
N MET A 60 8.36 -8.04 4.01
CA MET A 60 7.12 -7.75 4.74
C MET A 60 6.62 -9.01 5.47
N PRO A 61 7.27 -9.40 6.59
CA PRO A 61 6.82 -10.54 7.37
C PRO A 61 5.44 -10.31 7.97
N LEU A 62 4.70 -11.39 8.26
CA LEU A 62 3.33 -11.28 8.81
C LEU A 62 3.30 -10.47 10.11
N ALA A 63 4.33 -10.61 10.94
CA ALA A 63 4.43 -9.90 12.21
C ALA A 63 4.50 -8.36 12.03
N GLU A 64 5.10 -7.87 10.94
CA GLU A 64 5.12 -6.43 10.61
C GLU A 64 3.73 -5.97 10.15
N ALA A 65 3.07 -6.72 9.26
CA ALA A 65 1.71 -6.41 8.83
C ALA A 65 0.74 -6.32 10.02
N LEU A 66 0.81 -7.24 10.96
CA LEU A 66 -0.01 -7.21 12.18
C LEU A 66 0.32 -6.03 13.10
N ARG A 67 1.58 -5.57 13.15
CA ARG A 67 1.95 -4.36 13.90
C ARG A 67 1.27 -3.13 13.30
N ILE A 68 1.28 -2.99 11.98
CA ILE A 68 0.59 -1.90 11.29
C ILE A 68 -0.91 -1.94 11.56
N MET A 69 -1.54 -3.12 11.44
CA MET A 69 -2.98 -3.25 11.70
C MET A 69 -3.37 -2.86 13.12
N ARG A 70 -2.56 -3.20 14.13
CA ARG A 70 -2.79 -2.77 15.51
C ARG A 70 -2.72 -1.25 15.70
N VAL A 71 -1.83 -0.57 14.96
CA VAL A 71 -1.77 0.90 14.97
C VAL A 71 -3.04 1.47 14.34
N LEU A 72 -3.50 0.91 13.23
CA LEU A 72 -4.75 1.33 12.57
C LEU A 72 -5.97 1.09 13.46
N ASP A 73 -6.01 0.00 14.22
CA ASP A 73 -7.06 -0.24 15.22
C ASP A 73 -7.04 0.79 16.36
N GLY A 74 -5.85 1.25 16.76
CA GLY A 74 -5.70 2.37 17.71
C GLY A 74 -6.32 3.65 17.17
N ILE A 75 -5.93 4.06 15.96
CA ILE A 75 -6.47 5.25 15.28
C ILE A 75 -7.99 5.14 15.14
N ARG A 76 -8.48 3.95 14.77
CA ARG A 76 -9.90 3.69 14.61
C ARG A 76 -10.69 3.90 15.91
N ARG A 77 -10.12 3.48 17.04
CA ARG A 77 -10.70 3.74 18.37
C ARG A 77 -10.70 5.23 18.70
N ASP A 78 -9.61 5.94 18.42
CA ASP A 78 -9.49 7.38 18.69
C ASP A 78 -10.51 8.20 17.86
N LEU A 79 -10.90 7.69 16.69
CA LEU A 79 -11.90 8.29 15.80
C LEU A 79 -13.34 7.80 16.04
N ASP A 80 -13.57 6.90 17.00
CA ASP A 80 -14.86 6.23 17.23
C ASP A 80 -15.45 5.56 15.97
N ALA A 81 -14.57 5.07 15.09
CA ALA A 81 -14.97 4.46 13.83
C ALA A 81 -15.29 2.96 14.00
N THR A 82 -16.57 2.60 13.90
CA THR A 82 -17.05 1.22 14.01
C THR A 82 -17.38 0.65 12.63
N PHE A 83 -16.97 -0.60 12.36
CA PHE A 83 -17.30 -1.31 11.13
C PHE A 83 -18.49 -2.27 11.34
N PRO A 84 -19.30 -2.55 10.30
CA PRO A 84 -20.36 -3.55 10.39
C PRO A 84 -19.81 -4.92 10.82
N GLY A 85 -20.44 -5.54 11.82
CA GLY A 85 -20.08 -6.87 12.31
C GLY A 85 -18.98 -6.91 13.39
N GLN A 86 -18.58 -5.74 13.91
CA GLN A 86 -17.75 -5.62 15.11
C GLN A 86 -18.57 -5.41 16.38
#